data_AF-A0A3B6DDD8-F1
#
_entry.id   AF-A0A3B6DDD8-F1
#
_cell.length_a   1.000
_cell.length_b   1.000
_cell.length_c   1.000
_cell.angle_alpha   90.00
_cell.angle_beta   90.00
_cell.angle_gamma   90.00
#
_symmetry.space_group_name_H-M   'P 1'
#
loop_
_entity.id
_entity.type
_entity.pdbx_description
1 polymer ?
#
loop_
_entity_poly.entity_id
_entity_poly.type
_entity_poly.pdbx_seq_one_letter_code
_entity_poly.pdbx_strand_id
1 'polypeptide(L)'
;MVDRTYYTDGSELTYKEKTHLVGFCTDIENYNIYNQTPHHYGPPYVPLVHVLNYGNYYGDTLIIPEDCMPHLMYQNGRLDVLNIQPGHPTNLNCPYRISKRSGDMQIKE
;
A
#
# COMPACT_ATOMS: atom_id res chain seq x y z
N MET A 1 -10.20 8.86 -4.01
CA MET A 1 -11.30 7.93 -3.67
C MET A 1 -10.65 6.78 -2.92
N VAL A 2 -10.91 6.66 -1.62
CA VAL A 2 -10.47 5.50 -0.85
C VAL A 2 -11.35 4.34 -1.28
N ASP A 3 -10.74 3.28 -1.80
CA ASP A 3 -11.46 2.04 -2.00
C ASP A 3 -11.63 1.39 -0.63
N ARG A 4 -12.82 1.56 -0.04
CA ARG A 4 -13.18 0.96 1.26
C ARG A 4 -13.68 -0.47 1.10
N THR A 5 -13.60 -1.03 -0.10
CA THR A 5 -13.96 -2.41 -0.36
C THR A 5 -12.87 -3.27 0.26
N TYR A 6 -13.14 -3.78 1.47
CA TYR A 6 -12.40 -4.93 1.96
C TYR A 6 -12.69 -6.07 0.99
N TYR A 7 -11.76 -6.29 0.05
CA TYR A 7 -11.85 -7.39 -0.90
C TYR A 7 -11.85 -8.70 -0.12
N THR A 8 -13.06 -9.19 0.12
CA THR A 8 -13.35 -10.44 0.80
C THR A 8 -13.86 -11.43 -0.23
N ASP A 9 -13.75 -12.71 0.09
CA ASP A 9 -14.29 -13.75 -0.78
C ASP A 9 -15.77 -13.49 -1.10
N GLY A 10 -16.11 -13.49 -2.39
CA GLY A 10 -17.45 -13.13 -2.89
C GLY A 10 -17.67 -11.64 -3.22
N SER A 11 -16.68 -10.75 -3.11
CA SER A 11 -16.83 -9.34 -3.51
C SER A 11 -17.05 -9.19 -5.02
N GLU A 12 -18.09 -8.44 -5.42
CA GLU A 12 -18.34 -8.12 -6.84
C GLU A 12 -17.47 -6.96 -7.29
N LEU A 13 -16.55 -7.24 -8.21
CA LEU A 13 -15.62 -6.25 -8.77
C LEU A 13 -16.16 -5.63 -10.06
N THR A 14 -16.02 -4.31 -10.21
CA THR A 14 -16.19 -3.64 -11.51
C THR A 14 -15.13 -4.10 -12.50
N TYR A 15 -15.37 -3.88 -13.81
CA TYR A 15 -14.40 -4.23 -14.85
C TYR A 15 -13.03 -3.54 -14.65
N LYS A 16 -13.05 -2.28 -14.20
CA LYS A 16 -11.84 -1.51 -13.92
C LYS A 16 -11.07 -2.08 -12.74
N GLU A 17 -11.76 -2.43 -11.65
CA GLU A 17 -11.14 -3.06 -10.47
C GLU A 17 -10.55 -4.43 -10.82
N LYS A 18 -11.24 -5.25 -11.62
CA LYS A 18 -10.70 -6.52 -12.14
C LYS A 18 -9.41 -6.31 -12.92
N THR A 19 -9.37 -5.29 -13.76
CA THR A 19 -8.17 -4.98 -14.57
C THR A 19 -7.00 -4.57 -13.69
N HIS A 20 -7.24 -3.74 -12.67
CA HIS A 20 -6.23 -3.36 -11.69
C HIS A 20 -5.75 -4.56 -10.85
N LEU A 21 -6.67 -5.42 -10.41
CA LEU A 21 -6.35 -6.61 -9.64
C LEU A 21 -5.47 -7.59 -10.44
N VAL A 22 -5.83 -7.86 -11.71
CA VAL A 22 -5.02 -8.71 -12.60
C VAL A 22 -3.62 -8.12 -12.79
N GLY A 23 -3.52 -6.80 -13.00
CA GLY A 23 -2.24 -6.10 -13.09
C GLY A 23 -1.39 -6.26 -11.83
N PHE A 24 -1.98 -6.00 -10.66
CA PHE A 24 -1.31 -6.16 -9.37
C PHE A 24 -0.82 -7.60 -9.13
N CYS A 25 -1.65 -8.61 -9.40
CA CYS A 25 -1.23 -10.02 -9.28
C CYS A 25 -0.06 -10.34 -10.22
N THR A 26 -0.12 -9.84 -11.46
CA THR A 26 0.96 -10.04 -12.45
C THR A 26 2.26 -9.38 -11.99
N ASP A 27 2.20 -8.17 -11.44
CA ASP A 27 3.36 -7.45 -10.92
C ASP A 27 3.97 -8.18 -9.71
N ILE A 28 3.15 -8.71 -8.80
CA ILE A 28 3.61 -9.55 -7.68
C ILE A 28 4.27 -10.84 -8.17
N GLU A 29 3.67 -11.55 -9.12
CA GLU A 29 4.24 -12.78 -9.68
C GLU A 29 5.59 -12.51 -10.32
N ASN A 30 5.68 -11.46 -11.14
CA ASN A 30 6.94 -11.03 -11.74
C ASN A 30 7.96 -10.68 -10.65
N TYR A 31 7.61 -9.86 -9.67
CA TYR A 31 8.49 -9.51 -8.57
C TYR A 31 9.00 -10.75 -7.83
N ASN A 32 8.13 -11.72 -7.56
CA ASN A 32 8.47 -12.98 -6.91
C ASN A 32 9.47 -13.82 -7.70
N ILE A 33 9.27 -13.93 -9.02
CA ILE A 33 10.18 -14.68 -9.92
C ILE A 33 11.58 -14.08 -9.87
N TYR A 34 11.69 -12.74 -9.87
CA TYR A 34 12.98 -12.06 -9.99
C TYR A 34 13.69 -11.81 -8.65
N ASN A 35 12.93 -11.51 -7.59
CA ASN A 35 13.50 -11.00 -6.34
C ASN A 35 13.28 -11.93 -5.14
N GLN A 36 12.44 -12.97 -5.27
CA GLN A 36 12.04 -13.89 -4.20
C GLN A 36 11.52 -13.14 -2.96
N THR A 37 10.19 -12.93 -2.85
CA THR A 37 9.62 -12.19 -1.70
C THR A 37 10.16 -12.75 -0.39
N PRO A 38 10.81 -11.93 0.44
CA PRO A 38 11.41 -12.41 1.68
C PRO A 38 10.37 -13.06 2.59
N HIS A 39 10.73 -14.16 3.23
CA HIS A 39 9.84 -14.94 4.10
C HIS A 39 9.18 -14.14 5.25
N HIS A 40 9.73 -12.99 5.62
CA HIS A 40 9.19 -12.12 6.67
C HIS A 40 8.02 -11.24 6.22
N TYR A 41 7.72 -11.17 4.92
CA TYR A 41 6.47 -10.59 4.41
C TYR A 41 5.30 -11.60 4.41
N GLY A 42 5.48 -12.75 5.08
CA GLY A 42 4.49 -13.82 5.17
C GLY A 42 3.23 -13.45 5.97
N PRO A 43 2.11 -14.17 5.74
CA PRO A 43 0.78 -13.83 6.24
C PRO A 43 0.67 -13.71 7.77
N PRO A 44 -0.30 -12.93 8.26
CA PRO A 44 -1.39 -12.32 7.48
C PRO A 44 -1.00 -10.97 6.84
N TYR A 45 -1.06 -10.90 5.51
CA TYR A 45 -1.02 -9.64 4.76
C TYR A 45 -2.46 -9.20 4.46
N VAL A 46 -2.78 -7.92 4.68
CA VAL A 46 -4.06 -7.34 4.30
C VAL A 46 -3.79 -6.37 3.15
N PRO A 47 -4.19 -6.69 1.90
CA PRO A 47 -4.02 -5.77 0.79
C PRO A 47 -4.93 -4.57 1.02
N LEU A 48 -4.32 -3.37 1.03
CA LEU A 48 -5.03 -2.11 1.11
C LEU A 48 -4.86 -1.39 -0.22
N VAL A 49 -5.98 -1.13 -0.90
CA VAL A 49 -5.99 -0.44 -2.19
C VAL A 49 -6.34 1.03 -1.95
N HIS A 50 -5.37 1.92 -2.13
CA HIS A 50 -5.60 3.35 -2.05
C HIS A 50 -5.17 4.06 -3.34
N VAL A 51 -6.10 4.81 -3.94
CA VAL A 51 -5.77 5.66 -5.09
C VAL A 51 -5.14 6.95 -4.61
N LEU A 52 -3.82 7.04 -4.78
CA LEU A 52 -3.05 8.26 -4.56
C LEU A 52 -3.46 9.34 -5.57
N ASN A 53 -3.63 10.56 -5.07
CA ASN A 53 -3.94 11.76 -5.85
C ASN A 53 -3.19 12.97 -5.26
N TYR A 54 -3.16 14.10 -5.97
CA TYR A 54 -2.39 15.29 -5.55
C TYR A 54 -2.71 15.78 -4.13
N GLY A 55 -3.94 15.56 -3.65
CA GLY A 55 -4.33 15.92 -2.28
C GLY A 55 -3.65 15.07 -1.20
N ASN A 56 -3.10 13.92 -1.56
CA ASN A 56 -2.31 13.08 -0.65
C ASN A 56 -0.89 13.61 -0.42
N TYR A 57 -0.39 14.54 -1.24
CA TYR A 57 0.99 15.00 -1.17
C TYR A 57 1.06 16.42 -0.60
N TYR A 58 1.85 16.60 0.44
CA TYR A 58 2.19 17.90 0.99
C TYR A 58 3.72 18.07 1.03
N GLY A 59 4.27 18.70 0.00
CA GLY A 59 5.72 18.76 -0.19
C GLY A 59 6.30 17.36 -0.45
N ASP A 60 7.26 16.96 0.38
CA ASP A 60 7.91 15.66 0.41
C ASP A 60 7.16 14.60 1.26
N THR A 61 6.00 14.98 1.80
CA THR A 61 5.25 14.14 2.74
C THR A 61 4.03 13.55 2.05
N LEU A 62 3.93 12.22 2.05
CA LEU A 62 2.75 11.47 1.64
C LEU A 62 1.81 11.29 2.83
N ILE A 63 0.54 11.62 2.65
CA ILE A 63 -0.53 11.51 3.64
C ILE A 63 -1.48 10.38 3.23
N ILE A 64 -1.54 9.35 4.07
CA ILE A 64 -2.46 8.23 3.95
C ILE A 64 -3.60 8.43 4.98
N PRO A 65 -4.86 8.53 4.52
CA PRO A 65 -6.02 8.66 5.40
C PRO A 65 -6.13 7.51 6.42
N GLU A 66 -6.67 7.80 7.62
CA GLU A 66 -6.89 6.80 8.68
C GLU A 66 -7.68 5.57 8.18
N ASP A 67 -8.68 5.76 7.33
CA ASP A 67 -9.53 4.70 6.79
C ASP A 67 -8.82 3.77 5.80
N CYS A 68 -7.63 4.16 5.33
CA CYS A 68 -6.75 3.34 4.50
C CYS A 68 -5.72 2.56 5.32
N MET A 69 -5.67 2.73 6.64
CA MET A 69 -4.61 2.19 7.49
C MET A 69 -5.02 0.89 8.16
N PRO A 70 -4.12 -0.11 8.30
CA PRO A 70 -4.36 -1.23 9.20
C PRO A 70 -4.51 -0.74 10.65
N HIS A 71 -5.55 -1.23 11.34
CA HIS A 71 -5.83 -0.85 12.73
C HIS A 71 -4.74 -1.25 13.75
N LEU A 72 -3.74 -2.04 13.35
CA LEU A 72 -2.70 -2.60 14.23
C LEU A 72 -1.31 -1.95 14.04
N MET A 73 -1.23 -0.76 13.44
CA MET A 73 0.05 -0.07 13.26
C MET A 73 0.46 0.71 14.52
N TYR A 74 1.76 0.70 14.82
CA TYR A 74 2.33 1.57 15.85
C TYR A 74 2.18 3.04 15.47
N GLN A 75 2.15 3.94 16.45
CA GLN A 75 2.00 5.38 16.19
C GLN A 75 3.15 5.96 15.35
N ASN A 76 4.35 5.39 15.45
CA ASN A 76 5.50 5.79 14.64
C ASN A 76 6.32 4.56 14.30
N GLY A 77 7.07 4.61 13.20
CA GLY A 77 7.98 3.55 12.82
C GLY A 77 8.65 3.81 11.49
N ARG A 78 9.07 2.73 10.84
CA ARG A 78 9.62 2.73 9.49
C ARG A 78 8.82 1.78 8.60
N LEU A 79 8.63 2.19 7.36
CA LEU A 79 8.06 1.38 6.29
C LEU A 79 9.16 1.07 5.27
N ASP A 80 9.22 -0.18 4.84
CA ASP A 80 9.92 -0.54 3.62
C ASP A 80 8.93 -0.39 2.46
N VAL A 81 9.15 0.64 1.64
CA VAL A 81 8.33 0.96 0.47
C VAL A 81 9.01 0.37 -0.75
N LEU A 82 8.24 -0.48 -1.44
CA LEU A 82 8.70 -1.22 -2.60
C LEU A 82 7.89 -0.84 -3.83
N ASN A 83 8.55 -0.40 -4.91
CA ASN A 83 7.92 -0.37 -6.22
C ASN A 83 8.07 -1.74 -6.89
N ILE A 84 6.96 -2.42 -7.13
CA ILE A 84 6.92 -3.73 -7.78
C ILE A 84 6.75 -3.64 -9.30
N GLN A 85 6.64 -2.43 -9.88
CA GLN A 85 6.55 -2.29 -11.33
C GLN A 85 7.83 -2.78 -12.01
N PRO A 86 7.71 -3.57 -13.08
CA PRO A 86 8.85 -4.06 -13.84
C PRO A 86 9.79 -2.93 -14.29
N GLY A 87 11.10 -3.12 -14.08
CA GLY A 87 12.14 -2.19 -14.53
C GLY A 87 12.40 -0.98 -13.63
N HIS A 88 11.60 -0.75 -12.59
CA HIS A 88 11.72 0.39 -11.68
C HIS A 88 11.67 0.04 -10.18
N PRO A 89 12.37 -1.01 -9.71
CA PRO A 89 12.33 -1.36 -8.29
C PRO A 89 12.96 -0.25 -7.46
N THR A 90 12.19 0.30 -6.52
CA THR A 90 12.69 1.13 -5.43
C THR A 90 12.63 0.33 -4.14
N ASN A 91 13.64 0.47 -3.30
CA ASN A 91 13.63 -0.02 -1.93
C ASN A 91 13.94 1.17 -1.02
N LEU A 92 12.87 1.82 -0.54
CA LEU A 92 12.95 3.03 0.25
C LEU A 92 12.52 2.71 1.68
N ASN A 93 13.38 3.03 2.65
CA ASN A 93 13.00 2.94 4.06
C ASN A 93 12.52 4.32 4.54
N CYS A 94 11.21 4.48 4.62
CA CYS A 94 10.59 5.76 4.95
C CYS A 94 10.14 5.78 6.41
N PRO A 95 10.53 6.78 7.23
CA PRO A 95 9.88 6.99 8.51
C PRO A 95 8.41 7.35 8.32
N TYR A 96 7.57 6.85 9.22
CA TYR A 96 6.16 7.21 9.27
C TYR A 96 5.71 7.65 10.67
N ARG A 97 4.63 8.44 10.69
CA ARG A 97 3.95 8.88 11.92
C ARG A 97 2.45 8.96 11.71
N ILE A 98 1.70 8.38 12.65
CA ILE A 98 0.24 8.46 12.72
C ILE A 98 -0.16 9.62 13.63
N SER A 99 -0.97 10.53 13.09
CA SER A 99 -1.51 11.69 13.81
C SER A 99 -2.43 11.26 14.94
N LYS A 100 -2.18 11.72 16.18
CA LYS A 100 -3.11 11.51 17.32
C LYS A 100 -4.44 12.24 17.16
N ARG A 101 -4.49 13.26 16.29
CA ARG A 101 -5.66 14.14 16.14
C ARG A 101 -6.55 13.71 14.99
N SER A 102 -5.95 13.38 13.85
CA SER A 102 -6.68 13.05 12.62
C SER A 102 -6.64 11.57 12.27
N GLY A 103 -5.78 10.77 12.89
CA GLY A 103 -5.60 9.36 12.54
C GLY A 103 -4.79 9.13 11.25
N ASP A 104 -4.56 10.17 10.45
CA ASP A 104 -3.80 10.05 9.20
C ASP A 104 -2.34 9.67 9.45
N MET A 105 -1.79 8.83 8.59
CA MET A 105 -0.37 8.56 8.53
C MET A 105 0.35 9.50 7.58
N GLN A 106 1.48 9.99 8.05
CA GLN A 106 2.44 10.76 7.28
C GLN A 106 3.64 9.88 7.02
N ILE A 107 4.03 9.74 5.76
CA ILE A 107 5.23 9.05 5.31
C ILE A 107 6.15 10.12 4.72
N LYS A 108 7.39 10.16 5.18
CA LYS A 108 8.40 11.08 4.65
C LYS A 108 9.51 10.28 3.99
N GLU A 109 9.95 10.73 2.83
CA GLU A 109 11.16 10.22 2.18
C GLU A 109 12.42 10.67 2.92
#